data_AF-A0A0K0FTP0-F1
#
_entry.id   AF-A0A0K0FTP0-F1
#
_cell.length_a   1.000
_cell.length_b   1.000
_cell.length_c   1.000
_cell.angle_alpha   90.00
_cell.angle_beta   90.00
_cell.angle_gamma   90.00
#
_symmetry.space_group_name_H-M   'P 1'
#
loop_
_entity.id
_entity.type
_entity.pdbx_description
1 polymer ?
#
loop_
_entity_poly.entity_id
_entity_poly.type
_entity_poly.pdbx_seq_one_letter_code
_entity_poly.pdbx_strand_id
1 'polypeptide(L)'
;MLFIGKFTYSEQNSLQNVISRVTVFLTDDSKMLTNNLKKDDKKIINDTMNSKVEGDLLNILEKKLPIYGKHLKKLDTKYNLKYNLLSQESKNFVIEIESIIAQDIISDKDKLDKFIKETLIPKYSKLTEASKTELKYFYNKSKGIQMAAAKSGLL
;
A
#
# COMPACT_ATOMS: atom_id res chain seq x y z
N MET A 1 9.72 -29.41 16.61
CA MET A 1 8.57 -28.62 17.10
C MET A 1 8.22 -27.62 16.00
N LEU A 2 7.17 -27.88 15.24
CA LEU A 2 6.71 -27.03 14.15
C LEU A 2 6.05 -25.79 14.75
N PHE A 3 6.68 -24.63 14.61
CA PHE A 3 6.04 -23.36 14.93
C PHE A 3 4.94 -23.13 13.89
N ILE A 4 3.70 -23.45 14.27
CA ILE A 4 2.51 -23.00 13.56
C ILE A 4 2.46 -21.49 13.78
N GLY A 5 3.06 -20.74 12.85
CA GLY A 5 2.90 -19.29 12.79
C GLY A 5 1.40 -19.00 12.72
N LYS A 6 0.86 -18.44 13.79
CA LYS A 6 -0.49 -17.88 13.78
C LYS A 6 -0.50 -16.77 12.72
N PHE A 7 -1.07 -17.04 11.56
CA PHE A 7 -1.52 -16.01 10.64
C PHE A 7 -2.73 -15.32 11.26
N THR A 8 -2.50 -14.44 12.23
CA THR A 8 -3.52 -13.52 12.74
C THR A 8 -3.20 -12.14 12.20
N TYR A 9 -3.66 -11.87 10.98
CA TYR A 9 -4.18 -10.55 10.60
C TYR A 9 -4.93 -10.69 9.28
N SER A 10 -6.25 -10.60 9.35
CA SER A 10 -7.10 -10.20 8.23
C SER A 10 -8.47 -9.87 8.78
N GLU A 11 -8.60 -8.74 9.50
CA GLU A 11 -9.79 -7.93 9.24
C GLU A 11 -9.90 -7.83 7.71
N GLN A 12 -11.08 -8.09 7.14
CA GLN A 12 -11.31 -7.96 5.70
C GLN A 12 -10.77 -6.60 5.27
N ASN A 13 -9.56 -6.59 4.71
CA ASN A 13 -8.97 -5.35 4.23
C ASN A 13 -9.88 -4.92 3.10
N SER A 14 -10.61 -3.82 3.31
CA SER A 14 -11.48 -3.28 2.28
C SER A 14 -10.64 -3.11 1.00
N LEU A 15 -11.26 -3.29 -0.16
CA LEU A 15 -10.58 -3.08 -1.45
C LEU A 15 -9.87 -1.70 -1.48
N GLN A 16 -10.43 -0.74 -0.77
CA GLN A 16 -9.87 0.59 -0.56
C GLN A 16 -8.58 0.60 0.26
N ASN A 17 -8.48 -0.19 1.32
CA ASN A 17 -7.23 -0.36 2.09
C ASN A 17 -6.13 -0.97 1.20
N VAL A 18 -6.49 -2.00 0.42
CA VAL A 18 -5.57 -2.65 -0.53
C VAL A 18 -5.03 -1.63 -1.54
N ILE A 19 -5.89 -0.82 -2.14
CA ILE A 19 -5.45 0.16 -3.14
C ILE A 19 -4.62 1.28 -2.48
N SER A 20 -5.01 1.72 -1.29
CA SER A 20 -4.30 2.78 -0.55
C SER A 20 -2.88 2.35 -0.16
N ARG A 21 -2.70 1.14 0.40
CA ARG A 21 -1.38 0.63 0.80
C ARG A 21 -0.45 0.43 -0.39
N VAL A 22 -0.93 -0.15 -1.50
CA VAL A 22 -0.08 -0.33 -2.68
C VAL A 22 0.28 1.01 -3.33
N THR A 23 -0.61 2.02 -3.26
CA THR A 23 -0.33 3.37 -3.76
C THR A 23 0.80 4.04 -2.98
N VAL A 24 0.82 3.88 -1.65
CA VAL A 24 1.84 4.50 -0.79
C VAL A 24 3.16 3.72 -0.80
N PHE A 25 3.11 2.40 -0.63
CA PHE A 25 4.32 1.57 -0.45
C PHE A 25 4.88 0.98 -1.75
N LEU A 26 4.11 0.99 -2.84
CA LEU A 26 4.51 0.51 -4.15
C LEU A 26 4.17 1.54 -5.24
N THR A 27 4.31 2.84 -4.92
CA THR A 27 3.88 3.97 -5.76
C THR A 27 4.24 3.79 -7.24
N ASP A 28 5.50 3.49 -7.55
CA ASP A 28 5.92 3.35 -8.95
C ASP A 28 5.32 2.11 -9.63
N ASP A 29 5.18 0.99 -8.91
CA ASP A 29 4.53 -0.20 -9.44
C ASP A 29 3.01 0.06 -9.67
N SER A 30 2.40 0.92 -8.84
CA SER A 30 0.97 1.27 -8.92
C SER A 30 0.64 2.28 -10.03
N LYS A 31 1.62 2.99 -10.61
CA LYS A 31 1.37 3.94 -11.73
C LYS A 31 0.72 3.27 -12.93
N MET A 32 1.03 1.99 -13.18
CA MET A 32 0.39 1.22 -14.24
C MET A 32 -1.09 0.97 -13.98
N LEU A 33 -1.51 0.91 -12.71
CA LEU A 33 -2.91 0.84 -12.32
C LEU A 33 -3.60 2.19 -12.53
N THR A 34 -2.96 3.32 -12.24
CA THR A 34 -3.62 4.64 -12.30
C THR A 34 -3.68 5.24 -13.70
N ASN A 35 -2.66 5.03 -14.53
CA ASN A 35 -2.54 5.69 -15.84
C ASN A 35 -3.42 5.07 -16.92
N ASN A 36 -3.84 3.82 -16.75
CA ASN A 36 -4.63 3.08 -17.74
C ASN A 36 -6.13 3.05 -17.45
N LEU A 37 -6.58 3.71 -16.37
CA LEU A 37 -8.00 3.70 -15.97
C LEU A 37 -8.83 4.68 -16.80
N LYS A 38 -9.75 4.14 -17.58
CA LYS A 38 -10.82 4.92 -18.23
C LYS A 38 -11.84 5.39 -17.18
N LYS A 39 -12.68 6.35 -17.57
CA LYS A 39 -13.76 6.88 -16.71
C LYS A 39 -14.70 5.76 -16.22
N ASP A 40 -15.00 4.81 -17.10
CA ASP A 40 -15.88 3.67 -16.77
C ASP A 40 -15.20 2.69 -15.80
N ASP A 41 -13.88 2.48 -15.92
CA ASP A 41 -13.13 1.63 -14.99
C ASP A 41 -13.15 2.21 -13.57
N LYS A 42 -13.02 3.54 -13.43
CA LYS A 42 -13.13 4.23 -12.14
C LYS A 42 -14.51 4.02 -11.50
N LYS A 43 -15.57 4.06 -12.31
CA LYS A 43 -16.93 3.77 -11.84
C LYS A 43 -17.03 2.32 -11.34
N ILE A 44 -16.53 1.35 -12.10
CA ILE A 44 -16.54 -0.07 -11.70
C ILE A 44 -15.77 -0.31 -10.40
N ILE A 45 -14.62 0.35 -10.22
CA ILE A 45 -13.84 0.28 -8.98
C ILE A 45 -14.66 0.83 -7.80
N ASN A 46 -15.24 2.02 -7.96
CA ASN A 46 -16.04 2.66 -6.91
C ASN A 46 -17.30 1.83 -6.57
N ASP A 47 -17.99 1.32 -7.58
CA ASP A 47 -19.17 0.45 -7.39
C ASP A 47 -18.78 -0.86 -6.67
N THR A 48 -17.57 -1.37 -6.93
CA THR A 48 -17.06 -2.58 -6.25
C THR A 48 -16.64 -2.30 -4.81
N MET A 49 -16.06 -1.13 -4.51
CA MET A 49 -15.75 -0.70 -3.14
C MET A 49 -17.01 -0.55 -2.28
N ASN A 50 -18.08 0.01 -2.85
CA ASN A 50 -19.35 0.26 -2.14
C ASN A 50 -20.34 -0.92 -2.21
N SER A 51 -19.91 -2.04 -2.78
CA SER A 51 -20.74 -3.23 -2.96
C SER A 51 -21.04 -3.88 -1.61
N LYS A 52 -22.33 -4.12 -1.34
CA LYS A 52 -22.79 -4.92 -0.18
C LYS A 52 -22.73 -6.43 -0.42
N VAL A 53 -22.21 -6.86 -1.58
CA VAL A 53 -22.09 -8.28 -1.93
C VAL A 53 -21.08 -8.95 -0.99
N GLU A 54 -21.51 -10.02 -0.33
CA GLU A 54 -20.62 -10.87 0.45
C GLU A 54 -19.57 -11.55 -0.44
N GLY A 55 -18.30 -11.42 -0.06
CA GLY A 55 -17.18 -12.04 -0.76
C GLY A 55 -15.95 -11.15 -0.83
N ASP A 56 -14.87 -11.70 -1.37
CA ASP A 56 -13.63 -10.97 -1.58
C ASP A 56 -13.80 -9.94 -2.72
N LEU A 57 -13.86 -8.67 -2.35
CA LEU A 57 -14.01 -7.54 -3.27
C LEU A 57 -12.91 -7.48 -4.34
N LEU A 58 -11.72 -8.02 -4.06
CA LEU A 58 -10.62 -8.09 -5.02
C LEU A 58 -10.88 -9.15 -6.09
N ASN A 59 -11.51 -10.27 -5.73
CA ASN A 59 -11.99 -11.28 -6.67
C ASN A 59 -13.14 -10.75 -7.53
N ILE A 60 -14.05 -9.99 -6.93
CA ILE A 60 -15.15 -9.33 -7.66
C ILE A 60 -14.59 -8.32 -8.66
N LEU A 61 -13.61 -7.53 -8.24
CA LEU A 61 -12.96 -6.56 -9.12
C LEU A 61 -12.25 -7.23 -10.29
N GLU A 62 -11.54 -8.33 -10.06
CA GLU A 62 -10.90 -9.09 -11.15
C GLU A 62 -11.92 -9.63 -12.15
N LYS A 63 -13.12 -10.06 -11.72
CA LYS A 63 -14.15 -10.50 -12.67
C LYS A 63 -14.65 -9.35 -13.55
N LYS A 64 -14.78 -8.14 -13.00
CA LYS A 64 -15.30 -6.97 -13.72
C LYS A 64 -14.23 -6.22 -14.53
N LEU A 65 -12.99 -6.19 -14.03
CA LEU A 65 -11.81 -5.57 -14.64
C LEU A 65 -10.61 -6.52 -14.56
N PRO A 66 -10.54 -7.55 -15.42
CA PRO A 66 -9.55 -8.64 -15.30
C PRO A 66 -8.10 -8.19 -15.22
N ILE A 67 -7.69 -7.29 -16.11
CA ILE A 67 -6.31 -6.81 -16.17
C ILE A 67 -5.97 -6.03 -14.88
N TYR A 68 -6.87 -5.12 -14.47
CA TYR A 68 -6.68 -4.30 -13.28
C TYR A 68 -6.66 -5.15 -11.99
N GLY A 69 -7.68 -5.99 -11.80
CA GLY A 69 -7.81 -6.83 -10.61
C GLY A 69 -6.65 -7.82 -10.46
N LYS A 70 -6.23 -8.47 -11.56
CA LYS A 70 -5.05 -9.37 -11.55
C LYS A 70 -3.77 -8.62 -11.18
N HIS A 71 -3.59 -7.42 -11.70
CA HIS A 71 -2.41 -6.61 -11.38
C HIS A 71 -2.44 -6.13 -9.91
N LEU A 72 -3.59 -5.68 -9.42
CA LEU A 72 -3.76 -5.28 -8.02
C LEU A 72 -3.49 -6.45 -7.06
N LYS A 73 -3.99 -7.66 -7.35
CA LYS A 73 -3.67 -8.89 -6.60
C LYS A 73 -2.17 -9.19 -6.53
N LYS A 74 -1.48 -9.01 -7.66
CA LYS A 74 -0.03 -9.21 -7.73
C LYS A 74 0.70 -8.20 -6.84
N LEU A 75 0.29 -6.93 -6.86
CA LEU A 75 0.87 -5.91 -5.99
C LEU A 75 0.57 -6.19 -4.53
N ASP A 76 -0.64 -6.64 -4.21
CA ASP A 76 -1.04 -7.00 -2.86
C ASP A 76 -0.22 -8.15 -2.29
N THR A 77 -0.05 -9.20 -3.09
CA THR A 77 0.81 -10.34 -2.75
C THR A 77 2.26 -9.89 -2.53
N LYS A 78 2.79 -9.05 -3.43
CA LYS A 78 4.15 -8.50 -3.31
C LYS A 78 4.30 -7.66 -2.05
N TYR A 79 3.29 -6.85 -1.72
CA TYR A 79 3.25 -6.05 -0.50
C TYR A 79 3.28 -6.93 0.75
N ASN A 80 2.40 -7.93 0.84
CA ASN A 80 2.31 -8.83 1.99
C ASN A 80 3.61 -9.62 2.21
N LEU A 81 4.26 -10.08 1.13
CA LEU A 81 5.57 -10.74 1.22
C LEU A 81 6.64 -9.82 1.81
N LYS A 82 6.70 -8.56 1.36
CA LYS A 82 7.63 -7.56 1.91
C LYS A 82 7.33 -7.29 3.38
N TYR A 83 6.08 -7.01 3.71
CA TYR A 83 5.64 -6.71 5.08
C TYR A 83 5.99 -7.83 6.07
N ASN A 84 5.75 -9.09 5.70
CA ASN A 84 6.00 -10.22 6.58
C ASN A 84 7.49 -10.40 6.94
N LEU A 85 8.39 -9.95 6.07
CA LEU A 85 9.84 -10.04 6.24
C LEU A 85 10.44 -8.90 7.06
N LEU A 86 9.67 -7.84 7.35
CA LEU A 86 10.15 -6.70 8.11
C LEU A 86 10.39 -7.03 9.59
N SER A 87 11.36 -6.33 10.19
CA SER A 87 11.52 -6.20 11.64
C SER A 87 10.28 -5.61 12.31
N GLN A 88 10.17 -5.77 13.64
CA GLN A 88 9.00 -5.29 14.38
C GLN A 88 8.83 -3.76 14.31
N GLU A 89 9.92 -3.00 14.40
CA GLU A 89 9.87 -1.53 14.31
C GLU A 89 9.38 -1.08 12.92
N SER A 90 9.88 -1.70 11.85
CA SER A 90 9.44 -1.43 10.48
C SER A 90 7.99 -1.85 10.23
N LYS A 91 7.53 -2.97 10.81
CA LYS A 91 6.11 -3.36 10.77
C LYS A 91 5.23 -2.34 11.47
N ASN A 92 5.62 -1.89 12.65
CA ASN A 92 4.87 -0.88 13.40
C ASN A 92 4.75 0.43 12.61
N PHE A 93 5.83 0.87 11.96
CA PHE A 93 5.78 2.02 11.05
C PHE A 93 4.76 1.81 9.92
N VAL A 94 4.78 0.65 9.27
CA VAL A 94 3.86 0.34 8.17
C VAL A 94 2.41 0.34 8.65
N ILE A 95 2.11 -0.31 9.78
CA ILE A 95 0.78 -0.34 10.40
C ILE A 95 0.29 1.08 10.73
N GLU A 96 1.16 1.89 11.33
CA GLU A 96 0.83 3.27 11.69
C GLU A 96 0.48 4.10 10.45
N ILE A 97 1.26 3.96 9.38
CA ILE A 97 0.96 4.61 8.10
C ILE A 97 -0.36 4.10 7.51
N GLU A 98 -0.61 2.79 7.49
CA GLU A 98 -1.89 2.24 6.99
C GLU A 98 -3.10 2.80 7.73
N SER A 99 -3.01 2.97 9.06
CA SER A 99 -4.11 3.49 9.89
C SER A 99 -4.50 4.95 9.61
N ILE A 100 -3.62 5.72 8.98
CA ILE A 100 -3.80 7.17 8.77
C ILE A 100 -3.84 7.56 7.28
N ILE A 101 -3.61 6.62 6.36
CA ILE A 101 -3.74 6.91 4.94
C ILE A 101 -5.21 7.25 4.63
N ALA A 102 -5.41 8.42 4.04
CA ALA A 102 -6.72 8.82 3.56
C ALA A 102 -7.19 7.87 2.45
N GLN A 103 -8.44 7.43 2.53
CA GLN A 103 -8.98 6.42 1.65
C GLN A 103 -9.24 6.92 0.20
N ASP A 104 -9.21 8.24 -0.03
CA ASP A 104 -9.36 8.91 -1.32
C ASP A 104 -8.01 9.35 -1.94
N ILE A 105 -6.89 9.05 -1.27
CA ILE A 105 -5.54 9.52 -1.65
C ILE A 105 -5.08 9.05 -3.04
N ILE A 106 -5.68 7.97 -3.54
CA ILE A 106 -5.36 7.31 -4.80
C ILE A 106 -5.66 8.22 -6.01
N SER A 107 -6.66 9.09 -5.86
CA SER A 107 -7.17 9.91 -6.97
C SER A 107 -6.54 11.30 -7.02
N ASP A 108 -5.77 11.66 -6.00
CA ASP A 108 -5.33 13.03 -5.74
C ASP A 108 -3.83 13.05 -5.40
N LYS A 109 -3.04 13.37 -6.42
CA LYS A 109 -1.59 13.44 -6.32
C LYS A 109 -1.13 14.48 -5.29
N ASP A 110 -1.87 15.58 -5.13
CA ASP A 110 -1.51 16.63 -4.19
C ASP A 110 -1.76 16.17 -2.75
N LYS A 111 -2.87 15.46 -2.50
CA LYS A 111 -3.09 14.78 -1.20
C LYS A 111 -2.03 13.75 -0.91
N LEU A 112 -1.63 12.93 -1.89
CA LEU A 112 -0.55 11.96 -1.71
C LEU A 112 0.78 12.65 -1.38
N ASP A 113 1.15 13.68 -2.13
CA ASP A 113 2.40 14.41 -1.90
C ASP A 113 2.39 15.14 -0.55
N LYS A 114 1.24 15.70 -0.15
CA LYS A 114 1.05 16.31 1.18
C LYS A 114 1.21 15.27 2.28
N PHE A 115 0.52 14.13 2.18
CA PHE A 115 0.63 13.04 3.13
C PHE A 115 2.07 12.53 3.28
N ILE A 116 2.79 12.36 2.16
CA ILE A 116 4.20 11.96 2.20
C ILE A 116 5.02 12.97 2.98
N LYS A 117 4.88 14.27 2.67
CA LYS A 117 5.70 15.35 3.25
C LYS A 117 5.41 15.58 4.73
N GLU A 118 4.13 15.60 5.09
CA GLU A 118 3.67 16.02 6.42
C GLU A 118 3.53 14.85 7.40
N THR A 119 3.35 13.62 6.90
CA THR A 119 3.06 12.46 7.75
C THR A 119 4.12 11.36 7.61
N LEU A 120 4.34 10.84 6.41
CA LEU A 120 5.20 9.68 6.20
C LEU A 120 6.67 9.99 6.55
N ILE A 121 7.20 11.08 6.00
CA ILE A 121 8.58 11.50 6.22
C ILE A 121 8.88 11.74 7.71
N PRO A 122 8.08 12.55 8.47
CA PRO A 122 8.33 12.78 9.89
C PRO A 122 8.26 11.52 10.77
N LYS A 123 7.44 10.52 10.38
CA LYS A 123 7.40 9.24 11.10
C LYS A 123 8.63 8.39 10.78
N TYR A 124 9.02 8.32 9.51
CA TYR A 124 10.21 7.60 9.09
C TYR A 124 11.49 8.14 9.74
N SER A 125 11.60 9.47 9.91
CA SER A 125 12.80 10.09 10.50
C SER A 125 13.05 9.70 11.96
N LYS A 126 12.01 9.22 12.67
CA LYS A 126 12.09 8.80 14.09
C LYS A 126 12.58 7.35 14.27
N LEU A 127 12.66 6.59 13.18
CA LEU A 127 13.08 5.19 13.23
C LEU A 127 14.58 5.05 13.47
N THR A 128 15.00 3.88 13.90
CA THR A 128 16.42 3.50 13.90
C THR A 128 17.00 3.48 12.48
N GLU A 129 18.31 3.68 12.34
CA GLU A 129 18.99 3.59 11.03
C GLU A 129 18.84 2.21 10.38
N ALA A 130 18.78 1.15 11.19
CA ALA A 130 18.52 -0.21 10.74
C ALA A 130 17.13 -0.31 10.08
N SER A 131 16.08 0.18 10.74
CA SER A 131 14.72 0.18 10.17
C SER A 131 14.56 1.11 8.99
N LYS A 132 15.21 2.28 8.99
CA LYS A 132 15.25 3.17 7.82
C LYS A 132 15.83 2.45 6.60
N THR A 133 16.98 1.79 6.78
CA THR A 133 17.66 1.04 5.72
C THR A 133 16.83 -0.13 5.23
N GLU A 134 16.24 -0.88 6.16
CA GLU A 134 15.33 -2.00 5.85
C GLU A 134 14.15 -1.53 5.01
N LEU A 135 13.44 -0.49 5.44
CA LEU A 135 12.30 0.08 4.71
C LEU A 135 12.72 0.62 3.34
N LYS A 136 13.88 1.30 3.23
CA LYS A 136 14.45 1.75 1.94
C LYS A 136 14.65 0.57 0.99
N TYR A 137 15.18 -0.54 1.49
CA TYR A 137 15.43 -1.74 0.69
C TYR A 137 14.13 -2.42 0.26
N PHE A 138 13.26 -2.75 1.21
CA PHE A 138 12.02 -3.48 0.93
C PHE A 138 11.04 -2.64 0.09
N TYR A 139 10.94 -1.34 0.34
CA TYR A 139 10.02 -0.43 -0.38
C TYR A 139 10.76 0.55 -1.30
N ASN A 140 11.82 0.07 -1.96
CA ASN A 140 12.64 0.86 -2.90
C ASN A 140 11.90 1.44 -4.13
N LYS A 141 10.63 1.09 -4.35
CA LYS A 141 9.73 1.63 -5.39
C LYS A 141 8.64 2.57 -4.82
N SER A 142 8.63 2.81 -3.52
CA SER A 142 7.78 3.83 -2.90
C SER A 142 8.43 5.19 -3.04
N LYS A 143 7.72 6.13 -3.67
CA LYS A 143 8.16 7.53 -3.74
C LYS A 143 8.31 8.12 -2.33
N GLY A 144 7.39 7.80 -1.43
CA GLY A 144 7.41 8.28 -0.05
C GLY A 144 8.65 7.82 0.72
N ILE A 145 8.99 6.53 0.63
CA ILE A 145 10.17 5.97 1.30
C ILE A 145 11.46 6.50 0.69
N GLN A 146 11.56 6.62 -0.64
CA GLN A 146 12.72 7.22 -1.29
C GLN A 146 12.95 8.67 -0.84
N MET A 147 11.88 9.47 -0.78
CA MET A 147 11.97 10.86 -0.29
C MET A 147 12.36 10.93 1.19
N ALA A 148 11.86 10.02 2.02
CA ALA A 148 12.18 9.96 3.44
C ALA A 148 13.64 9.55 3.69
N ALA A 149 14.14 8.56 2.94
CA ALA A 149 15.53 8.12 2.98
C ALA A 149 16.49 9.24 2.55
N ALA A 150 16.18 9.95 1.47
CA ALA A 150 16.98 11.08 0.99
C ALA A 150 17.07 12.21 2.02
N LYS A 151 15.96 12.55 2.68
CA LYS A 151 15.96 13.55 3.77
C LYS A 151 16.72 13.11 5.02
N SER A 152 16.90 11.80 5.21
CA SER A 152 17.62 11.24 6.35
C SER A 152 19.12 11.04 6.06
N GLY A 153 19.64 11.48 4.90
CA GLY A 153 21.05 11.35 4.54
C GLY A 153 21.47 9.96 4.06
N LEU A 154 20.51 9.08 3.76
CA LEU A 154 20.75 7.70 3.32
C LEU A 154 20.74 7.58 1.78
N LEU A 155 21.39 8.48 1.03
CA LEU A 155 21.40 8.43 -0.44
C LEU A 155 22.35 7.33 -0.95
#